data_AF-A0A068SBY8-F1
#
_entry.id   AF-A0A068SBY8-F1
#
_cell.length_a   1.000
_cell.length_b   1.000
_cell.length_c   1.000
_cell.angle_alpha   90.00
_cell.angle_beta   90.00
_cell.angle_gamma   90.00
#
_symmetry.space_group_name_H-M   'P 1'
#
loop_
_entity.id
_entity.type
_entity.pdbx_description
1 polymer ?
#
loop_
_entity_poly.entity_id
_entity_poly.type
_entity_poly.pdbx_seq_one_letter_code
_entity_poly.pdbx_strand_id
1 'polypeptide(L)'
;MPVPGAYEPELEFSDPSAVRETALFSFNPLVYLYFMLSFLIVPYPLYWCIARRLNWETNEKSMARHWSDMFHGFSYGTLLFVFGNYTHAYSWITVVAFYPMLFGYGWIAELPFTKTSLPNIKNWPFGMWAVFLTAIVIILAFAAFHIYWAAIHPLPFVIYYTAPKPSSPAAQEEGQADSAAAGDGAQHDASQEVLVTQIPEPTNPYTKKISMHLHHWQIFYMLAYFTRFTHPVSQVGAGIVLACYMEGICAYGYDQLLND
;
A
#
# COMPACT_ATOMS: atom_id res chain seq x y z
N MET A 1 25.23 -17.63 44.71
CA MET A 1 24.69 -16.43 44.06
C MET A 1 23.62 -16.89 43.07
N PRO A 2 22.41 -16.34 43.09
CA PRO A 2 21.36 -16.72 42.14
C PRO A 2 21.78 -16.35 40.72
N VAL A 3 21.64 -17.29 39.79
CA VAL A 3 21.82 -17.06 38.36
C VAL A 3 20.69 -16.14 37.91
N PRO A 4 20.96 -15.00 37.23
CA PRO A 4 19.90 -14.19 36.65
C PRO A 4 19.06 -15.08 35.73
N GLY A 5 17.78 -15.24 36.08
CA GLY A 5 16.86 -16.01 35.24
C GLY A 5 16.87 -15.44 33.84
N ALA A 6 16.91 -16.33 32.84
CA ALA A 6 16.74 -15.92 31.45
C ALA A 6 15.44 -15.11 31.37
N TYR A 7 15.55 -13.84 30.97
CA TYR A 7 14.38 -13.03 30.68
C TYR A 7 13.67 -13.70 29.51
N GLU A 8 12.54 -14.35 29.79
CA GLU A 8 11.61 -14.67 28.71
C GLU A 8 11.12 -13.34 28.15
N PRO A 9 11.29 -13.08 26.85
CA PRO A 9 10.67 -11.92 26.24
C PRO A 9 9.17 -12.18 26.24
N GLU A 10 8.49 -11.68 27.27
CA GLU A 10 7.04 -11.55 27.21
C GLU A 10 6.72 -10.77 25.94
N LEU A 11 5.84 -11.33 25.11
CA LEU A 11 5.28 -10.69 23.93
C LEU A 11 4.37 -9.54 24.39
N GLU A 12 4.97 -8.50 24.96
CA GLU A 12 4.26 -7.34 25.46
C GLU A 12 3.90 -6.42 24.30
N PHE A 13 2.75 -5.75 24.45
CA PHE A 13 2.37 -4.68 23.55
C PHE A 13 3.40 -3.56 23.59
N SER A 14 3.66 -2.95 22.43
CA SER A 14 4.66 -1.91 22.34
C SER A 14 4.22 -0.65 23.09
N ASP A 15 5.05 -0.14 24.00
CA ASP A 15 4.87 1.20 24.59
C ASP A 15 5.25 2.25 23.52
N PRO A 16 4.32 3.15 23.12
CA PRO A 16 4.58 4.18 22.12
C PRO A 16 5.84 5.00 22.39
N SER A 17 6.17 5.27 23.65
CA SER A 17 7.35 6.06 24.02
C SER A 17 8.67 5.30 23.97
N ALA A 18 8.62 3.96 23.99
CA ALA A 18 9.79 3.08 24.01
C ALA A 18 10.11 2.48 22.64
N VAL A 19 9.18 2.54 21.68
CA VAL A 19 9.38 2.05 20.31
C VAL A 19 10.42 2.91 19.60
N ARG A 20 11.50 2.29 19.13
CA ARG A 20 12.52 2.98 18.33
C ARG A 20 11.92 3.44 17.01
N GLU A 21 12.36 4.59 16.51
CA GLU A 21 11.98 5.10 15.18
C GLU A 21 12.32 4.11 14.05
N THR A 22 13.35 3.27 14.25
CA THR A 22 13.80 2.24 13.31
C THR A 22 13.08 0.88 13.44
N ALA A 23 12.10 0.74 14.34
CA ALA A 23 11.36 -0.51 14.49
C ALA A 23 10.61 -0.88 13.19
N LEU A 24 10.75 -2.13 12.76
CA LEU A 24 10.10 -2.63 11.53
C LEU A 24 8.62 -2.95 11.73
N PHE A 25 8.26 -3.34 12.95
CA PHE A 25 6.90 -3.61 13.36
C PHE A 25 6.73 -3.12 14.79
N SER A 26 5.57 -2.55 15.08
CA SER A 26 5.15 -2.17 16.42
C SER A 26 3.64 -2.23 16.50
N PHE A 27 3.11 -2.67 17.64
CA PHE A 27 1.67 -2.72 17.82
C PHE A 27 1.28 -2.32 19.23
N ASN A 28 0.55 -1.22 19.32
CA ASN A 28 -0.20 -0.83 20.50
C ASN A 28 -1.70 -0.79 20.16
N PRO A 29 -2.55 -1.58 20.83
CA PRO A 29 -3.96 -1.71 20.45
C PRO A 29 -4.74 -0.40 20.63
N LEU A 30 -4.37 0.43 21.61
CA LEU A 30 -5.04 1.71 21.85
C LEU A 30 -4.69 2.73 20.76
N VAL A 31 -3.40 2.84 20.40
CA VAL A 31 -2.96 3.72 19.31
C VAL A 31 -3.52 3.25 17.96
N TYR A 32 -3.60 1.93 17.75
CA TYR A 32 -4.23 1.35 16.57
C TYR A 32 -5.71 1.72 16.46
N LEU A 33 -6.46 1.70 17.58
CA LEU A 33 -7.85 2.13 17.59
C LEU A 33 -7.98 3.62 17.21
N TYR A 34 -7.12 4.49 17.75
CA TYR A 34 -7.12 5.91 17.37
C TYR A 34 -6.75 6.12 15.90
N PHE A 35 -5.79 5.34 15.38
CA PHE A 35 -5.43 5.35 13.97
C PHE A 35 -6.61 4.97 13.07
N MET A 36 -7.30 3.87 13.39
CA MET A 36 -8.48 3.41 12.63
C MET A 36 -9.64 4.39 12.72
N LEU A 37 -9.87 5.00 13.88
CA LEU A 37 -10.86 6.06 14.03
C LEU A 37 -10.53 7.27 13.16
N SER A 38 -9.27 7.71 13.17
CA SER A 38 -8.81 8.93 12.50
C SER A 38 -8.84 8.81 10.98
N PHE A 39 -8.44 7.66 10.42
CA PHE A 39 -8.18 7.52 8.99
C PHE A 39 -9.14 6.59 8.24
N LEU A 40 -9.98 5.81 8.93
CA LEU A 40 -10.92 4.90 8.29
C LEU A 40 -12.37 5.13 8.75
N ILE A 41 -12.64 4.90 10.03
CA ILE A 41 -14.01 4.81 10.58
C ILE A 41 -14.76 6.14 10.49
N VAL A 42 -14.11 7.25 10.86
CA VAL A 42 -14.70 8.59 10.77
C VAL A 42 -14.68 9.15 9.34
N PRO A 43 -13.54 9.17 8.62
CA PRO A 43 -13.50 9.85 7.32
C PRO A 43 -14.29 9.15 6.22
N TYR A 44 -14.46 7.82 6.25
CA TYR A 44 -15.22 7.12 5.20
C TYR A 44 -16.68 7.59 5.08
N PRO A 45 -17.52 7.50 6.14
CA PRO A 45 -18.89 8.01 6.06
C PRO A 45 -18.94 9.53 5.91
N LEU A 46 -17.97 10.25 6.49
CA LEU A 46 -17.91 11.71 6.40
C LEU A 46 -17.66 12.17 4.95
N TYR A 47 -16.69 11.58 4.26
CA TYR A 47 -16.38 11.84 2.86
C TYR A 47 -17.58 11.57 1.98
N TRP A 48 -18.19 10.40 2.12
CA TRP A 48 -19.35 10.03 1.33
C TRP A 48 -20.54 10.98 1.53
N CYS A 49 -20.79 11.43 2.77
CA CYS A 49 -21.83 12.42 3.05
C CYS A 49 -21.55 13.76 2.36
N ILE A 50 -20.31 14.24 2.43
CA ILE A 50 -19.89 15.50 1.81
C ILE A 50 -19.93 15.41 0.28
N ALA A 51 -19.35 14.35 -0.29
CA ALA A 51 -19.33 14.07 -1.72
C ALA A 51 -20.76 14.07 -2.29
N ARG A 52 -21.70 13.39 -1.62
CA ARG A 52 -23.12 13.41 -2.01
C ARG A 52 -23.76 14.78 -1.93
N ARG A 53 -23.49 15.56 -0.87
CA ARG A 53 -24.03 16.91 -0.72
C ARG A 53 -23.51 17.87 -1.78
N LEU A 54 -22.26 17.69 -2.22
CA LEU A 54 -21.60 18.53 -3.21
C LEU A 54 -21.71 17.98 -4.65
N ASN A 55 -22.40 16.84 -4.83
CA ASN A 55 -22.51 16.11 -6.11
C ASN A 55 -21.14 15.80 -6.75
N TRP A 56 -20.16 15.40 -5.93
CA TRP A 56 -18.89 14.89 -6.43
C TRP A 56 -19.07 13.54 -7.14
N GLU A 57 -18.22 13.29 -8.12
CA GLU A 57 -18.19 12.08 -8.92
C GLU A 57 -17.65 10.93 -8.07
N THR A 58 -18.54 10.02 -7.69
CA THR A 58 -18.20 8.82 -6.91
C THR A 58 -18.87 7.60 -7.52
N ASN A 59 -18.29 6.41 -7.33
CA ASN A 59 -18.94 5.18 -7.72
C ASN A 59 -20.20 4.95 -6.88
N GLU A 60 -21.30 4.57 -7.53
CA GLU A 60 -22.46 4.05 -6.81
C GLU A 60 -22.09 2.73 -6.16
N LYS A 61 -22.23 2.67 -4.83
CA LYS A 61 -21.88 1.49 -4.03
C LYS A 61 -23.11 0.97 -3.31
N SER A 62 -23.32 -0.33 -3.39
CA SER A 62 -24.30 -1.01 -2.54
C SER A 62 -23.79 -1.03 -1.09
N MET A 63 -24.69 -1.23 -0.13
CA MET A 63 -24.30 -1.39 1.29
C MET A 63 -23.33 -2.55 1.49
N ALA A 64 -23.49 -3.65 0.73
CA ALA A 64 -22.55 -4.76 0.77
C ALA A 64 -21.15 -4.35 0.27
N ARG A 65 -21.07 -3.51 -0.77
CA ARG A 65 -19.79 -2.97 -1.27
C ARG A 65 -19.14 -2.04 -0.24
N HIS A 66 -19.90 -1.17 0.41
CA HIS A 66 -19.40 -0.34 1.51
C HIS A 66 -18.83 -1.17 2.68
N TRP A 67 -19.51 -2.26 3.04
CA TRP A 67 -19.04 -3.16 4.09
C TRP A 67 -17.76 -3.91 3.71
N SER A 68 -17.68 -4.38 2.46
CA SER A 68 -16.46 -4.98 1.91
C SER A 68 -15.29 -3.99 1.92
N ASP A 69 -15.52 -2.76 1.47
CA ASP A 69 -14.52 -1.68 1.51
C ASP A 69 -14.02 -1.44 2.95
N MET A 70 -14.91 -1.48 3.95
CA MET A 70 -14.50 -1.34 5.36
C MET A 70 -13.61 -2.48 5.85
N PHE A 71 -13.94 -3.73 5.53
CA PHE A 71 -13.07 -4.86 5.91
C PHE A 71 -11.71 -4.83 5.24
N HIS A 72 -11.67 -4.46 3.95
CA HIS A 72 -10.40 -4.22 3.26
C HIS A 72 -9.63 -3.07 3.91
N GLY A 73 -10.31 -1.98 4.27
CA GLY A 73 -9.76 -0.87 5.04
C GLY A 73 -9.10 -1.29 6.35
N PHE A 74 -9.76 -2.12 7.14
CA PHE A 74 -9.17 -2.67 8.36
C PHE A 74 -7.94 -3.52 8.06
N SER A 75 -8.00 -4.36 7.03
CA SER A 75 -6.90 -5.26 6.66
C SER A 75 -5.66 -4.48 6.21
N TYR A 76 -5.82 -3.56 5.25
CA TYR A 76 -4.73 -2.71 4.77
C TYR A 76 -4.25 -1.73 5.84
N GLY A 77 -5.16 -1.10 6.58
CA GLY A 77 -4.76 -0.19 7.66
C GLY A 77 -4.04 -0.91 8.79
N THR A 78 -4.31 -2.20 9.06
CA THR A 78 -3.53 -3.01 10.01
C THR A 78 -2.10 -3.19 9.52
N LEU A 79 -1.92 -3.61 8.28
CA LEU A 79 -0.59 -3.78 7.70
C LEU A 79 0.18 -2.45 7.73
N LEU A 80 -0.46 -1.37 7.29
CA LEU A 80 0.14 -0.04 7.29
C LEU A 80 0.51 0.40 8.71
N PHE A 81 -0.38 0.20 9.69
CA PHE A 81 -0.12 0.57 11.08
C PHE A 81 1.11 -0.16 11.64
N VAL A 82 1.14 -1.48 11.46
CA VAL A 82 2.21 -2.35 11.97
C VAL A 82 3.54 -2.02 11.32
N PHE A 83 3.62 -2.09 9.99
CA PHE A 83 4.89 -1.96 9.27
C PHE A 83 5.32 -0.50 9.05
N GLY A 84 4.37 0.44 9.18
CA GLY A 84 4.61 1.88 9.11
C GLY A 84 5.02 2.48 10.45
N ASN A 85 5.21 1.64 11.48
CA ASN A 85 5.59 2.04 12.83
C ASN A 85 4.64 3.12 13.41
N TYR A 86 3.35 3.07 13.08
CA TYR A 86 2.39 4.09 13.52
C TYR A 86 2.07 4.00 15.02
N THR A 87 2.51 2.95 15.73
CA THR A 87 2.53 2.98 17.19
C THR A 87 3.35 4.16 17.71
N HIS A 88 4.43 4.53 17.00
CA HIS A 88 5.33 5.65 17.35
C HIS A 88 5.12 6.87 16.44
N ALA A 89 4.91 6.66 15.14
CA ALA A 89 4.81 7.75 14.16
C ALA A 89 3.43 8.43 14.10
N TYR A 90 2.38 7.82 14.63
CA TYR A 90 1.04 8.43 14.68
C TYR A 90 1.05 9.69 15.55
N SER A 91 0.56 10.79 14.98
CA SER A 91 0.53 12.09 15.64
C SER A 91 -0.68 12.91 15.24
N TRP A 92 -1.01 13.91 16.04
CA TRP A 92 -2.03 14.89 15.69
C TRP A 92 -1.69 15.70 14.43
N ILE A 93 -0.40 15.89 14.11
CA ILE A 93 0.05 16.58 12.88
C ILE A 93 -0.41 15.80 11.65
N THR A 94 -0.23 14.48 11.67
CA THR A 94 -0.71 13.59 10.60
C THR A 94 -2.23 13.70 10.42
N VAL A 95 -2.99 13.74 11.52
CA VAL A 95 -4.46 13.88 11.50
C VAL A 95 -4.89 15.24 10.94
N VAL A 96 -4.26 16.32 11.38
CA VAL A 96 -4.56 17.68 10.91
C VAL A 96 -4.18 17.89 9.45
N ALA A 97 -3.10 17.26 8.97
CA ALA A 97 -2.74 17.28 7.55
C ALA A 97 -3.71 16.44 6.71
N PHE A 98 -4.17 15.29 7.23
CA PHE A 98 -5.03 14.36 6.53
C PHE A 98 -6.39 14.96 6.12
N TYR A 99 -7.15 15.55 7.05
CA TYR A 99 -8.53 15.97 6.76
C TYR A 99 -8.64 17.06 5.68
N PRO A 100 -7.88 18.16 5.72
CA PRO A 100 -7.88 19.16 4.65
C PRO A 100 -7.45 18.58 3.31
N MET A 101 -6.52 17.62 3.31
CA MET A 101 -6.04 16.99 2.07
C MET A 101 -7.06 16.01 1.51
N LEU A 102 -7.79 15.28 2.36
CA LEU A 102 -8.83 14.35 1.93
C LEU A 102 -9.92 15.07 1.13
N PHE A 103 -10.42 16.18 1.67
CA PHE A 103 -11.44 16.97 0.99
C PHE A 103 -10.87 17.89 -0.10
N GLY A 104 -9.66 18.42 0.11
CA GLY A 104 -8.98 19.26 -0.87
C GLY A 104 -8.67 18.48 -2.15
N TYR A 105 -8.23 17.22 -2.03
CA TYR A 105 -7.99 16.37 -3.18
C TYR A 105 -9.29 16.03 -3.91
N GLY A 106 -10.34 15.62 -3.19
CA GLY A 106 -11.67 15.40 -3.79
C GLY A 106 -12.21 16.64 -4.50
N TRP A 107 -12.06 17.84 -3.91
CA TRP A 107 -12.44 19.10 -4.56
C TRP A 107 -11.63 19.37 -5.84
N ILE A 108 -10.30 19.17 -5.80
CA ILE A 108 -9.44 19.35 -6.97
C ILE A 108 -9.86 18.39 -8.08
N ALA A 109 -10.22 17.14 -7.76
CA ALA A 109 -10.64 16.15 -8.74
C ALA A 109 -11.92 16.56 -9.50
N GLU A 110 -12.80 17.34 -8.87
CA GLU A 110 -14.03 17.85 -9.49
C GLU A 110 -13.85 19.01 -10.46
N LEU A 111 -12.65 19.59 -10.55
CA LEU A 111 -12.42 20.70 -11.48
C LEU A 111 -12.60 20.23 -12.93
N PRO A 112 -13.26 21.00 -13.82
CA PRO A 112 -13.53 20.54 -15.19
C PRO A 112 -12.28 20.13 -15.96
N PHE A 113 -11.14 20.77 -15.67
CA PHE A 113 -9.87 20.47 -16.31
C PHE A 113 -9.16 19.23 -15.74
N THR A 114 -9.48 18.76 -14.52
CA THR A 114 -8.90 17.55 -13.93
C THR A 114 -9.63 16.28 -14.32
N LYS A 115 -10.83 16.40 -14.91
CA LYS A 115 -11.62 15.28 -15.47
C LYS A 115 -11.05 14.78 -16.81
N THR A 116 -9.76 14.46 -16.84
CA THR A 116 -9.07 13.95 -18.02
C THR A 116 -8.28 12.70 -17.67
N SER A 117 -8.21 11.76 -18.62
CA SER A 117 -7.52 10.49 -18.41
C SER A 117 -6.03 10.58 -18.76
N LEU A 118 -5.21 9.78 -18.06
CA LEU A 118 -3.76 9.69 -18.31
C LEU A 118 -3.41 9.28 -19.76
N PRO A 119 -4.12 8.33 -20.41
CA PRO A 119 -3.85 8.00 -21.82
C PRO A 119 -3.99 9.19 -22.78
N ASN A 120 -4.72 10.23 -22.38
CA ASN A 120 -4.92 11.44 -23.17
C ASN A 120 -3.99 12.59 -22.78
N ILE A 121 -2.83 12.31 -22.16
CA ILE A 121 -1.89 13.32 -21.64
C ILE A 121 -1.48 14.39 -22.65
N LYS A 122 -1.37 14.02 -23.94
CA LYS A 122 -1.00 14.96 -25.02
C LYS A 122 -2.03 16.07 -25.23
N ASN A 123 -3.29 15.82 -24.87
CA ASN A 123 -4.39 16.75 -25.07
C ASN A 123 -4.89 17.34 -23.74
N TRP A 124 -4.11 17.23 -22.67
CA TRP A 124 -4.49 17.79 -21.38
C TRP A 124 -4.60 19.32 -21.45
N PRO A 125 -5.64 19.90 -20.83
CA PRO A 125 -5.73 21.34 -20.67
C PRO A 125 -4.60 21.85 -19.76
N PHE A 126 -4.25 23.13 -19.88
CA PHE A 126 -3.20 23.75 -19.06
C PHE A 126 -3.42 23.55 -17.55
N GLY A 127 -4.67 23.63 -17.09
CA GLY A 127 -5.01 23.42 -15.67
C GLY A 127 -4.60 22.04 -15.15
N MET A 128 -4.80 20.98 -15.95
CA MET A 128 -4.37 19.63 -15.58
C MET A 128 -2.85 19.53 -15.50
N TRP A 129 -2.15 20.10 -16.49
CA TRP A 129 -0.68 20.16 -16.46
C TRP A 129 -0.15 20.89 -15.23
N ALA A 130 -0.76 22.02 -14.85
CA ALA A 130 -0.37 22.76 -13.66
C ALA A 130 -0.54 21.94 -12.38
N VAL A 131 -1.70 21.27 -12.22
CA VAL A 131 -1.95 20.37 -11.07
C VAL A 131 -0.95 19.22 -11.05
N PHE A 132 -0.75 18.55 -12.18
CA PHE A 132 0.13 17.39 -12.29
C PHE A 132 1.60 17.72 -12.03
N LEU A 133 2.11 18.81 -12.61
CA LEU A 133 3.48 19.27 -12.35
C LEU A 133 3.67 19.71 -10.90
N THR A 134 2.67 20.35 -10.30
CA THR A 134 2.69 20.71 -8.87
C THR A 134 2.79 19.45 -8.00
N ALA A 135 1.98 18.43 -8.29
CA ALA A 135 2.03 17.15 -7.59
C ALA A 135 3.41 16.48 -7.72
N ILE A 136 4.01 16.47 -8.93
CA ILE A 136 5.37 15.95 -9.15
C ILE A 136 6.39 16.68 -8.29
N VAL A 137 6.38 18.02 -8.29
CA VAL A 137 7.32 18.82 -7.49
C VAL A 137 7.19 18.51 -6.00
N ILE A 138 5.96 18.41 -5.49
CA ILE A 138 5.69 18.06 -4.09
C ILE A 138 6.23 16.66 -3.77
N ILE A 139 5.93 15.66 -4.61
CA ILE A 139 6.38 14.28 -4.42
C ILE A 139 7.91 14.21 -4.42
N LEU A 140 8.59 14.88 -5.36
CA LEU A 140 10.05 14.90 -5.42
C LEU A 140 10.66 15.61 -4.22
N ALA A 141 10.07 16.71 -3.74
CA ALA A 141 10.52 17.40 -2.54
C ALA A 141 10.42 16.52 -1.30
N PHE A 142 9.27 15.84 -1.10
CA PHE A 142 9.12 14.89 0.00
C PHE A 142 10.06 13.69 -0.15
N ALA A 143 10.23 13.14 -1.35
CA ALA A 143 11.15 12.03 -1.58
C ALA A 143 12.60 12.42 -1.23
N ALA A 144 13.06 13.59 -1.71
CA ALA A 144 14.38 14.12 -1.38
C ALA A 144 14.55 14.32 0.12
N PHE A 145 13.56 14.91 0.80
CA PHE A 145 13.56 15.07 2.25
C PHE A 145 13.68 13.72 2.98
N HIS A 146 12.89 12.72 2.61
CA HIS A 146 12.89 11.40 3.26
C HIS A 146 14.16 10.62 2.98
N ILE A 147 14.74 10.72 1.78
CA ILE A 147 16.05 10.15 1.45
C ILE A 147 17.15 10.79 2.31
N TYR A 148 17.17 12.12 2.40
CA TYR A 148 18.11 12.85 3.24
C TYR A 148 17.95 12.48 4.72
N TRP A 149 16.73 12.46 5.22
CA TRP A 149 16.42 12.13 6.61
C TRP A 149 16.84 10.68 6.93
N ALA A 150 16.51 9.73 6.05
CA ALA A 150 16.94 8.34 6.21
C ALA A 150 18.47 8.18 6.19
N ALA A 151 19.20 9.02 5.45
CA ALA A 151 20.65 8.94 5.34
C ALA A 151 21.40 9.45 6.59
N ILE A 152 20.80 10.32 7.40
CA ILE A 152 21.41 10.82 8.64
C ILE A 152 21.11 9.94 9.86
N HIS A 153 20.18 8.98 9.75
CA HIS A 153 19.88 8.04 10.83
C HIS A 153 20.91 6.89 10.90
N PRO A 154 21.31 6.46 12.11
CA PRO A 154 22.47 5.59 12.33
C PRO A 154 22.34 4.17 11.75
N LEU A 155 21.12 3.76 11.40
CA LEU A 155 20.84 2.56 10.62
C LEU A 155 20.12 3.02 9.35
N PRO A 156 20.81 3.13 8.20
CA PRO A 156 20.16 3.49 6.96
C PRO A 156 19.07 2.47 6.69
N PHE A 157 17.83 2.96 6.53
CA PHE A 157 16.65 2.19 6.15
C PHE A 157 16.96 1.16 5.03
N VAL A 158 17.85 1.53 4.10
CA VAL A 158 18.34 0.71 2.99
C VAL A 158 19.01 -0.59 3.47
N ILE A 159 19.82 -0.56 4.53
CA ILE A 159 20.52 -1.76 5.04
C ILE A 159 19.53 -2.84 5.48
N TYR A 160 18.35 -2.50 5.98
CA TYR A 160 17.35 -3.52 6.37
C TYR A 160 16.69 -4.25 5.20
N TYR A 161 16.61 -3.61 4.01
CA TYR A 161 15.94 -4.20 2.84
C TYR A 161 16.92 -4.68 1.75
N THR A 162 18.15 -4.14 1.72
CA THR A 162 19.13 -4.47 0.68
C THR A 162 20.38 -5.14 1.21
N ALA A 163 20.65 -5.11 2.52
CA ALA A 163 21.79 -5.86 3.02
C ALA A 163 21.45 -7.35 3.02
N PRO A 164 22.30 -8.22 2.43
CA PRO A 164 22.16 -9.64 2.64
C PRO A 164 22.17 -9.89 4.14
N LYS A 165 21.23 -10.73 4.61
CA LYS A 165 21.17 -11.20 6.00
C LYS A 165 22.62 -11.53 6.40
N PRO A 166 23.19 -10.90 7.45
CA PRO A 166 24.55 -11.22 7.86
C PRO A 166 24.57 -12.73 8.03
N SER A 167 25.42 -13.40 7.26
CA SER A 167 25.58 -14.84 7.33
C SER A 167 25.97 -15.13 8.76
N SER A 168 25.01 -15.59 9.55
CA SER A 168 25.26 -16.00 10.92
C SER A 168 26.33 -17.08 10.82
N PRO A 169 27.51 -16.92 11.46
CA PRO A 169 28.60 -17.89 11.33
C PRO A 169 28.26 -19.28 11.92
N ALA A 170 27.02 -19.51 12.35
CA ALA A 170 26.55 -20.72 12.99
C ALA A 170 25.60 -21.59 12.13
N ALA A 171 25.43 -21.31 10.83
CA ALA A 171 24.49 -22.07 9.97
C ALA A 171 25.13 -22.72 8.72
N GLN A 172 26.45 -22.93 8.72
CA GLN A 172 27.13 -23.76 7.73
C GLN A 172 27.59 -25.07 8.37
N GLU A 173 26.65 -25.98 8.62
CA GLU A 173 26.89 -27.42 8.70
C GLU A 173 25.54 -28.11 8.89
N GLU A 174 24.90 -28.50 7.79
CA GLU A 174 24.17 -29.77 7.66
C GLU A 174 23.41 -29.82 6.32
N GLY A 175 23.61 -30.91 5.58
CA GLY A 175 22.61 -31.36 4.61
C GLY A 175 22.98 -31.25 3.13
N GLN A 176 24.17 -31.70 2.73
CA GLN A 176 24.36 -32.23 1.38
C GLN A 176 23.70 -33.62 1.34
N ALA A 177 22.54 -33.72 0.68
CA ALA A 177 21.89 -35.00 0.42
C ALA A 177 21.49 -35.07 -1.06
N ASP A 178 22.00 -36.12 -1.68
CA ASP A 178 21.82 -36.55 -3.05
C ASP A 178 20.35 -36.68 -3.48
N SER A 179 20.05 -36.29 -4.71
CA SER A 179 18.92 -36.89 -5.43
C SER A 179 19.27 -37.08 -6.90
N ALA A 180 19.35 -38.36 -7.24
CA ALA A 180 19.80 -38.93 -8.49
C ALA A 180 18.77 -38.85 -9.62
N ALA A 181 19.29 -39.13 -10.81
CA ALA A 181 18.65 -39.19 -12.11
C ALA A 181 17.41 -40.10 -12.20
N ALA A 182 16.43 -39.63 -12.96
CA ALA A 182 15.40 -40.39 -13.66
C ALA A 182 15.12 -39.62 -14.97
N GLY A 183 14.91 -40.20 -16.14
CA GLY A 183 14.76 -41.58 -16.61
C GLY A 183 14.32 -41.45 -18.06
N ASP A 184 14.98 -42.18 -18.95
CA ASP A 184 14.74 -42.26 -20.38
C ASP A 184 13.46 -43.05 -20.70
N GLY A 185 12.73 -42.72 -21.77
CA GLY A 185 11.41 -43.30 -22.05
C GLY A 185 10.77 -42.96 -23.40
N ALA A 186 11.25 -43.66 -24.43
CA ALA A 186 10.68 -44.12 -25.71
C ALA A 186 9.34 -43.62 -26.30
N GLN A 187 9.40 -43.57 -27.65
CA GLN A 187 8.38 -43.41 -28.70
C GLN A 187 7.10 -44.27 -28.56
N HIS A 188 5.98 -43.74 -29.08
CA HIS A 188 5.05 -44.54 -29.86
C HIS A 188 4.30 -43.71 -30.91
N ASP A 189 4.25 -44.29 -32.10
CA ASP A 189 3.63 -43.82 -33.34
C ASP A 189 2.23 -44.45 -33.45
N ALA A 190 1.22 -43.69 -33.92
CA ALA A 190 -0.04 -44.21 -34.47
C ALA A 190 -0.90 -43.08 -35.06
N SER A 191 -0.96 -43.07 -36.39
CA SER A 191 -1.88 -42.27 -37.20
C SER A 191 -3.34 -42.68 -36.98
N GLN A 192 -4.21 -41.70 -36.73
CA GLN A 192 -5.66 -41.87 -36.81
C GLN A 192 -6.25 -40.68 -37.57
N GLU A 193 -6.81 -40.96 -38.74
CA GLU A 193 -7.60 -40.03 -39.55
C GLU A 193 -8.95 -39.79 -38.85
N VAL A 194 -9.11 -38.62 -38.23
CA VAL A 194 -10.34 -38.22 -37.54
C VAL A 194 -11.08 -37.19 -38.38
N LEU A 195 -12.32 -37.56 -38.71
CA LEU A 195 -13.37 -36.75 -39.32
C LEU A 195 -13.42 -35.34 -38.69
N VAL A 196 -13.12 -34.30 -39.48
CA VAL A 196 -13.10 -32.89 -39.06
C VAL A 196 -14.51 -32.42 -38.73
N THR A 197 -14.92 -32.67 -37.49
CA THR A 197 -15.90 -31.84 -36.79
C THR A 197 -15.17 -30.54 -36.48
N GLN A 198 -15.74 -29.36 -36.80
CA GLN A 198 -15.14 -28.08 -36.40
C GLN A 198 -15.07 -28.04 -34.86
N ILE A 199 -13.91 -28.39 -34.33
CA ILE A 199 -13.56 -28.22 -32.92
C ILE A 199 -13.57 -26.71 -32.70
N PRO A 200 -14.33 -26.18 -31.72
CA PRO A 200 -14.23 -24.78 -31.34
C PRO A 200 -12.75 -24.48 -31.12
N GLU A 201 -12.23 -23.50 -31.85
CA GLU A 201 -10.83 -23.08 -31.74
C GLU A 201 -10.51 -22.98 -30.23
N PRO A 202 -9.55 -23.77 -29.71
CA PRO A 202 -9.28 -23.81 -28.29
C PRO A 202 -9.01 -22.36 -27.89
N THR A 203 -9.93 -21.79 -27.11
CA THR A 203 -9.84 -20.42 -26.65
C THR A 203 -8.55 -20.35 -25.88
N ASN A 204 -7.53 -19.77 -26.50
CA ASN A 204 -6.21 -19.71 -25.90
C ASN A 204 -6.38 -18.95 -24.57
N PRO A 205 -6.24 -19.60 -23.41
CA PRO A 205 -6.47 -18.94 -22.14
C PRO A 205 -5.48 -17.80 -21.91
N TYR A 206 -4.44 -17.71 -22.73
CA TYR A 206 -3.40 -16.69 -22.71
C TYR A 206 -3.63 -15.52 -23.69
N THR A 207 -4.72 -15.47 -24.46
CA THR A 207 -5.07 -14.28 -25.27
C THR A 207 -5.94 -13.28 -24.51
N LYS A 208 -6.41 -13.59 -23.30
CA LYS A 208 -6.96 -12.56 -22.40
C LYS A 208 -5.85 -11.60 -22.03
N LYS A 209 -5.92 -10.38 -22.58
CA LYS A 209 -5.06 -9.28 -22.15
C LYS A 209 -5.35 -9.01 -20.68
N ILE A 210 -4.48 -9.48 -19.80
CA ILE A 210 -4.48 -9.09 -18.39
C ILE A 210 -4.22 -7.59 -18.38
N SER A 211 -5.27 -6.80 -18.18
CA SER A 211 -5.15 -5.36 -18.00
C SER A 211 -4.80 -5.12 -16.55
N MET A 212 -3.50 -4.99 -16.27
CA MET A 212 -3.01 -4.62 -14.94
C MET A 212 -3.33 -3.14 -14.72
N HIS A 213 -4.43 -2.85 -14.03
CA HIS A 213 -4.75 -1.50 -13.57
C HIS A 213 -4.17 -1.33 -12.16
N LEU A 214 -2.98 -0.74 -12.08
CA LEU A 214 -2.44 -0.33 -10.78
C LEU A 214 -3.37 0.74 -10.21
N HIS A 215 -4.11 0.37 -9.17
CA HIS A 215 -5.00 1.33 -8.51
C HIS A 215 -4.17 2.31 -7.69
N HIS A 216 -4.48 3.60 -7.82
CA HIS A 216 -3.75 4.69 -7.17
C HIS A 216 -3.61 4.48 -5.65
N TRP A 217 -4.61 3.86 -5.00
CA TRP A 217 -4.52 3.52 -3.59
C TRP A 217 -3.34 2.60 -3.26
N GLN A 218 -2.93 1.68 -4.15
CA GLN A 218 -1.80 0.77 -3.92
C GLN A 218 -0.47 1.53 -3.87
N ILE A 219 -0.33 2.54 -4.74
CA ILE A 219 0.85 3.40 -4.77
C ILE A 219 0.92 4.21 -3.47
N PHE A 220 -0.20 4.82 -3.07
CA PHE A 220 -0.25 5.61 -1.84
C PHE A 220 -0.03 4.77 -0.59
N TYR A 221 -0.49 3.51 -0.57
CA TYR A 221 -0.18 2.58 0.50
C TYR A 221 1.33 2.32 0.63
N MET A 222 2.04 2.13 -0.49
CA MET A 222 3.50 2.01 -0.47
C MET A 222 4.18 3.32 -0.05
N LEU A 223 3.68 4.46 -0.50
CA LEU A 223 4.20 5.78 -0.11
C LEU A 223 4.02 6.07 1.39
N ALA A 224 2.95 5.57 2.01
CA ALA A 224 2.71 5.77 3.43
C ALA A 224 3.72 5.01 4.31
N TYR A 225 4.40 3.99 3.79
CA TYR A 225 5.57 3.37 4.45
C TYR A 225 6.81 4.26 4.41
N PHE A 226 6.98 5.06 3.36
CA PHE A 226 8.12 5.96 3.23
C PHE A 226 8.04 7.15 4.19
N THR A 227 6.88 7.44 4.77
CA THR A 227 6.65 8.58 5.67
C THR A 227 6.68 8.22 7.16
N ARG A 228 7.25 7.07 7.53
CA ARG A 228 7.23 6.49 8.89
C ARG A 228 8.12 7.17 9.94
N PHE A 229 8.46 8.44 9.77
CA PHE A 229 9.31 9.19 10.70
C PHE A 229 8.48 10.12 11.57
N THR A 230 8.97 10.37 12.79
CA THR A 230 8.34 11.30 13.74
C THR A 230 8.59 12.76 13.42
N HIS A 231 9.40 13.04 12.41
CA HIS A 231 9.66 14.39 11.97
C HIS A 231 8.36 15.05 11.46
N PRO A 232 8.05 16.31 11.83
CA PRO A 232 6.81 16.98 11.44
C PRO A 232 6.57 16.99 9.92
N VAL A 233 7.62 17.17 9.10
CA VAL A 233 7.53 17.10 7.64
C VAL A 233 7.07 15.71 7.18
N SER A 234 7.61 14.64 7.77
CA SER A 234 7.17 13.27 7.47
C SER A 234 5.74 13.02 7.92
N GLN A 235 5.33 13.56 9.07
CA GLN A 235 3.95 13.46 9.56
C GLN A 235 2.95 14.18 8.65
N VAL A 236 3.31 15.35 8.11
CA VAL A 236 2.52 16.05 7.08
C VAL A 236 2.45 15.22 5.80
N GLY A 237 3.60 14.70 5.32
CA GLY A 237 3.66 13.82 4.16
C GLY A 237 2.79 12.57 4.33
N ALA A 238 2.84 11.92 5.50
CA ALA A 238 2.02 10.77 5.86
C ALA A 238 0.52 11.13 5.79
N GLY A 239 0.13 12.28 6.35
CA GLY A 239 -1.25 12.75 6.31
C GLY A 239 -1.75 12.98 4.88
N ILE A 240 -0.95 13.62 4.02
CA ILE A 240 -1.27 13.84 2.60
C ILE A 240 -1.44 12.50 1.87
N VAL A 241 -0.48 11.58 2.03
CA VAL A 241 -0.51 10.28 1.34
C VAL A 241 -1.69 9.42 1.80
N LEU A 242 -1.94 9.35 3.12
CA LEU A 242 -3.11 8.69 3.69
C LEU A 242 -4.42 9.31 3.17
N ALA A 243 -4.45 10.63 2.99
CA ALA A 243 -5.62 11.32 2.46
C ALA A 243 -5.89 10.95 1.00
N CYS A 244 -4.87 10.95 0.13
CA CYS A 244 -5.01 10.50 -1.25
C CYS A 244 -5.42 9.02 -1.35
N TYR A 245 -4.83 8.17 -0.49
CA TYR A 245 -5.23 6.77 -0.35
C TYR A 245 -6.72 6.64 0.00
N MET A 246 -7.14 7.33 1.05
CA MET A 246 -8.48 7.23 1.60
C MET A 246 -9.52 7.84 0.66
N GLU A 247 -9.18 8.92 -0.03
CA GLU A 247 -10.04 9.53 -1.05
C GLU A 247 -10.39 8.50 -2.13
N GLY A 248 -9.40 7.82 -2.71
CA GLY A 248 -9.62 6.83 -3.75
C GLY A 248 -10.49 5.66 -3.27
N ILE A 249 -10.34 5.23 -2.01
CA ILE A 249 -11.19 4.20 -1.41
C ILE A 249 -12.61 4.70 -1.20
N CYS A 250 -12.78 5.91 -0.67
CA CYS A 250 -14.10 6.48 -0.47
C CYS A 250 -14.85 6.64 -1.79
N ALA A 251 -14.21 7.26 -2.80
CA ALA A 251 -14.80 7.56 -4.09
C ALA A 251 -15.02 6.30 -4.94
N TYR A 252 -14.03 5.41 -5.03
CA TYR A 252 -14.03 4.31 -6.00
C TYR A 252 -14.10 2.92 -5.36
N GLY A 253 -13.53 2.75 -4.17
CA GLY A 253 -13.52 1.49 -3.42
C GLY A 253 -12.26 0.66 -3.65
N TYR A 254 -12.23 -0.55 -3.11
CA TYR A 254 -11.15 -1.51 -3.39
C TYR A 254 -11.50 -2.34 -4.63
N ASP A 255 -10.95 -1.95 -5.77
CA ASP A 255 -10.99 -2.82 -6.94
C ASP A 255 -10.06 -4.03 -6.75
N GLN A 256 -10.44 -5.14 -7.38
CA GLN A 256 -9.62 -6.34 -7.37
C GLN A 256 -8.32 -6.04 -8.13
N LEU A 257 -7.18 -6.45 -7.55
CA LEU A 257 -5.85 -6.29 -8.16
C LEU A 257 -5.74 -6.91 -9.56
N LEU A 258 -6.64 -7.85 -9.85
CA LEU A 258 -6.79 -8.54 -11.10
C LEU A 258 -8.25 -8.38 -11.50
N ASN A 259 -8.48 -7.81 -12.69
CA ASN A 259 -9.78 -7.96 -13.34
C ASN A 259 -9.81 -9.36 -13.98
N ASP A 260 -10.86 -10.15 -13.72
CA ASP A 260 -11.10 -11.47 -14.32
C ASP A 260 -11.39 -11.41 -15.84
#